data_AF-A0AAD8ASE8-F1
#
_entry.id   AF-A0AAD8ASE8-F1
#
_cell.length_a   1.000
_cell.length_b   1.000
_cell.length_c   1.000
_cell.angle_alpha   90.00
_cell.angle_beta   90.00
_cell.angle_gamma   90.00
#
_symmetry.space_group_name_H-M   'P 1'
#
loop_
_entity.id
_entity.type
_entity.pdbx_description
1 polymer ?
#
loop_
_entity_poly.entity_id
_entity_poly.type
_entity_poly.pdbx_seq_one_letter_code
_entity_poly.pdbx_strand_id
1 'polypeptide(L)'
;MSYILSIDPLKVLKFSVGDVLHSQYRPIESTQVLCGRCLTSQYRPIESTQVLCGRCLTSQYRPIESTQVLCGRCLTSQYRPIESTQVLCGRCLTSQYRPIESTQVLCGRCLTSQYRPIESTQVLCGRCLTSQYRPIESTQVLCGRCLTSQYRPIESTQVLCGRCLTSQYRPIESTQVLCGRCLTSQYRPIESTQVLCGRCLTSQYRPIESTQVFCGRCLTSQYRPIESTQVLCGRCLTSQYRPIESTQVLCGRCLTSQYRPIESTQVLFGRCLTSQYRPIESTQVLCGRCLTSQYRPIESTQVLCGRCLTFSVSTH
;
A
#
# COMPACT_ATOMS: atom_id res chain seq x y z
N MET A 1 23.97 18.37 -8.79
CA MET A 1 22.93 17.41 -9.28
C MET A 1 23.59 16.31 -10.11
N SER A 2 22.88 15.23 -10.51
CA SER A 2 23.37 14.07 -11.31
C SER A 2 23.38 12.75 -10.52
N TYR A 3 24.44 11.94 -10.55
CA TYR A 3 24.45 10.65 -9.86
C TYR A 3 24.45 10.85 -8.33
N ILE A 4 25.65 11.04 -7.77
CA ILE A 4 25.87 11.91 -6.60
C ILE A 4 26.02 13.35 -7.10
N LEU A 5 26.96 13.58 -8.03
CA LEU A 5 27.10 14.76 -8.88
C LEU A 5 27.25 14.34 -10.37
N SER A 6 27.34 15.32 -11.29
CA SER A 6 27.93 15.20 -12.64
C SER A 6 27.14 14.41 -13.71
N ILE A 7 27.88 14.04 -14.75
CA ILE A 7 27.59 13.16 -15.92
C ILE A 7 26.36 13.47 -16.81
N ASP A 8 26.32 12.86 -18.01
CA ASP A 8 25.87 13.47 -19.27
C ASP A 8 24.74 12.69 -20.11
N PRO A 9 24.24 13.19 -21.30
CA PRO A 9 22.98 12.93 -22.14
C PRO A 9 21.41 13.05 -21.80
N LEU A 10 20.43 12.32 -22.47
CA LEU A 10 18.86 12.24 -22.37
C LEU A 10 17.83 11.17 -21.57
N LYS A 11 17.76 9.95 -20.89
CA LYS A 11 18.27 8.63 -20.30
C LYS A 11 19.22 8.39 -19.06
N VAL A 12 20.51 8.04 -19.22
CA VAL A 12 21.67 8.22 -18.29
C VAL A 12 21.68 9.43 -17.31
N LEU A 13 22.32 10.56 -17.69
CA LEU A 13 22.56 11.79 -16.90
C LEU A 13 22.39 13.11 -17.79
N LYS A 14 22.60 14.39 -17.44
CA LYS A 14 22.29 15.66 -18.27
C LYS A 14 20.83 15.99 -18.83
N PHE A 15 20.59 16.69 -19.98
CA PHE A 15 19.54 17.74 -20.23
C PHE A 15 19.65 19.03 -21.18
N SER A 16 20.34 19.38 -22.35
CA SER A 16 20.55 20.64 -23.30
C SER A 16 21.99 21.14 -23.68
N VAL A 17 22.31 22.44 -23.70
CA VAL A 17 23.67 22.96 -24.03
C VAL A 17 23.94 24.26 -23.26
N GLY A 18 25.16 24.46 -22.76
CA GLY A 18 25.47 25.55 -21.81
C GLY A 18 24.68 25.36 -20.51
N ASP A 19 23.70 26.23 -20.25
CA ASP A 19 22.47 25.95 -19.48
C ASP A 19 21.29 26.63 -20.23
N VAL A 20 20.96 26.12 -21.42
CA VAL A 20 19.95 26.68 -22.33
C VAL A 20 18.61 26.85 -21.63
N LEU A 21 18.06 28.06 -21.68
CA LEU A 21 16.68 28.34 -21.29
C LEU A 21 15.88 28.51 -22.57
N HIS A 22 14.82 27.71 -22.75
CA HIS A 22 13.81 27.92 -23.80
C HIS A 22 12.40 27.91 -23.21
N SER A 23 11.50 28.75 -23.72
CA SER A 23 10.11 28.75 -23.25
C SER A 23 9.40 27.46 -23.70
N GLN A 24 9.32 27.27 -25.02
CA GLN A 24 8.89 26.08 -25.78
C GLN A 24 9.98 25.00 -25.89
N TYR A 25 9.67 23.70 -25.72
CA TYR A 25 10.41 22.63 -26.41
C TYR A 25 9.46 21.50 -26.83
N ARG A 26 9.37 21.28 -28.14
CA ARG A 26 8.46 20.33 -28.80
C ARG A 26 9.10 19.72 -30.05
N PRO A 27 9.89 18.64 -29.95
CA PRO A 27 10.19 17.83 -31.13
C PRO A 27 8.91 17.09 -31.53
N ILE A 28 8.67 16.97 -32.83
CA ILE A 28 7.51 16.25 -33.37
C ILE A 28 7.86 14.77 -33.38
N GLU A 29 8.62 14.34 -34.38
CA GLU A 29 9.24 13.02 -34.44
C GLU A 29 10.71 13.07 -34.03
N SER A 30 11.21 12.02 -33.38
CA SER A 30 12.64 11.88 -33.08
C SER A 30 13.02 10.44 -32.73
N THR A 31 14.08 9.90 -33.33
CA THR A 31 14.60 8.59 -32.90
C THR A 31 15.13 8.68 -31.47
N GLN A 32 15.96 9.69 -31.15
CA GLN A 32 16.47 9.93 -29.80
C GLN A 32 16.49 11.42 -29.44
N VAL A 33 15.75 11.83 -28.39
CA VAL A 33 15.92 13.17 -27.79
C VAL A 33 17.02 13.09 -26.74
N LEU A 34 18.24 13.43 -27.15
CA LEU A 34 19.41 13.49 -26.29
C LEU A 34 19.88 14.96 -26.20
N CYS A 35 19.58 15.67 -25.10
CA CYS A 35 19.94 17.07 -24.80
C CYS A 35 21.02 17.02 -23.64
N GLY A 36 22.15 17.80 -23.62
CA GLY A 36 23.10 18.08 -22.46
C GLY A 36 22.79 19.03 -21.19
N ARG A 37 22.71 20.39 -21.19
CA ARG A 37 22.01 21.26 -20.16
C ARG A 37 20.96 22.33 -20.67
N CYS A 38 19.67 22.20 -20.33
CA CYS A 38 18.37 22.75 -20.86
C CYS A 38 17.53 23.10 -19.58
N LEU A 39 16.58 24.03 -19.69
CA LEU A 39 15.58 24.45 -18.71
C LEU A 39 14.35 24.94 -19.51
N THR A 40 13.11 24.49 -19.23
CA THR A 40 11.96 24.95 -20.05
C THR A 40 10.66 25.20 -19.28
N SER A 41 9.76 26.02 -19.84
CA SER A 41 8.41 26.14 -19.28
C SER A 41 7.61 24.85 -19.55
N GLN A 42 7.68 24.33 -20.77
CA GLN A 42 7.01 23.11 -21.20
C GLN A 42 7.96 22.24 -22.03
N TYR A 43 7.86 20.93 -21.84
CA TYR A 43 8.55 19.92 -22.64
C TYR A 43 7.52 18.89 -23.10
N ARG A 44 7.30 18.81 -24.41
CA ARG A 44 6.30 17.94 -25.04
C ARG A 44 6.82 17.34 -26.35
N PRO A 45 7.62 16.26 -26.32
CA PRO A 45 7.86 15.44 -27.50
C PRO A 45 6.54 14.74 -27.88
N ILE A 46 6.25 14.65 -29.18
CA ILE A 46 5.08 13.92 -29.66
C ILE A 46 5.46 12.45 -29.75
N GLU A 47 6.30 12.08 -30.72
CA GLU A 47 6.83 10.73 -30.90
C GLU A 47 8.33 10.67 -30.60
N SER A 48 8.74 9.73 -29.74
CA SER A 48 10.18 9.48 -29.50
C SER A 48 10.52 8.07 -29.04
N THR A 49 11.47 7.39 -29.70
CA THR A 49 11.92 6.08 -29.18
C THR A 49 12.79 6.25 -27.91
N GLN A 50 13.77 7.17 -27.91
CA GLN A 50 14.88 7.12 -26.96
C GLN A 50 15.57 8.47 -26.60
N VAL A 51 16.66 8.35 -25.82
CA VAL A 51 17.10 9.28 -24.74
C VAL A 51 18.45 8.77 -24.07
N LEU A 52 19.24 9.58 -23.30
CA LEU A 52 20.34 9.26 -22.28
C LEU A 52 20.79 10.17 -20.93
N CYS A 53 20.27 11.03 -19.91
CA CYS A 53 19.12 11.56 -18.98
C CYS A 53 19.36 11.71 -17.46
N GLY A 54 19.66 12.90 -16.90
CA GLY A 54 19.53 13.12 -15.46
C GLY A 54 19.34 14.52 -14.87
N ARG A 55 18.87 15.54 -15.59
CA ARG A 55 18.29 16.78 -15.00
C ARG A 55 17.27 17.42 -15.94
N CYS A 56 15.99 17.21 -15.67
CA CYS A 56 14.92 18.01 -16.27
C CYS A 56 14.30 18.94 -15.22
N LEU A 57 14.32 20.26 -15.48
CA LEU A 57 13.59 21.26 -14.70
C LEU A 57 12.58 21.95 -15.62
N THR A 58 11.33 21.52 -15.53
CA THR A 58 10.24 22.03 -16.38
C THR A 58 8.94 22.20 -15.59
N SER A 59 8.08 23.15 -15.96
CA SER A 59 6.77 23.26 -15.30
C SER A 59 5.85 22.11 -15.71
N GLN A 60 5.85 21.75 -17.00
CA GLN A 60 5.10 20.63 -17.57
C GLN A 60 6.04 19.73 -18.38
N TYR A 61 6.04 18.44 -18.05
CA TYR A 61 6.66 17.38 -18.84
C TYR A 61 5.56 16.42 -19.30
N ARG A 62 5.29 16.39 -20.60
CA ARG A 62 4.24 15.58 -21.22
C ARG A 62 4.70 14.99 -22.56
N PRO A 63 5.49 13.90 -22.57
CA PRO A 63 5.64 13.11 -23.78
C PRO A 63 4.29 12.48 -24.13
N ILE A 64 3.98 12.39 -25.42
CA ILE A 64 2.77 11.73 -25.89
C ILE A 64 3.09 10.23 -26.01
N GLU A 65 3.87 9.84 -27.01
CA GLU A 65 4.30 8.45 -27.23
C GLU A 65 5.80 8.28 -27.03
N SER A 66 6.21 7.29 -26.23
CA SER A 66 7.64 7.00 -26.04
C SER A 66 8.00 5.60 -25.55
N THR A 67 9.02 4.95 -26.12
CA THR A 67 9.38 3.58 -25.71
C THR A 67 10.28 3.53 -24.45
N GLN A 68 11.60 3.64 -24.62
CA GLN A 68 12.68 3.57 -23.61
C GLN A 68 12.96 4.83 -22.77
N VAL A 69 12.04 5.33 -21.92
CA VAL A 69 12.25 6.57 -21.12
C VAL A 69 12.99 6.36 -19.79
N LEU A 70 13.97 7.22 -19.49
CA LEU A 70 14.50 7.45 -18.13
C LEU A 70 14.45 8.94 -17.76
N CYS A 71 14.61 9.23 -16.46
CA CYS A 71 14.92 10.55 -15.89
C CYS A 71 15.79 10.40 -14.63
N GLY A 72 17.13 10.49 -14.73
CA GLY A 72 18.05 10.32 -13.59
C GLY A 72 17.79 11.25 -12.40
N ARG A 73 17.33 12.49 -12.65
CA ARG A 73 16.59 13.34 -11.70
C ARG A 73 15.60 14.25 -12.44
N CYS A 74 14.40 14.41 -11.90
CA CYS A 74 13.35 15.32 -12.35
C CYS A 74 12.77 16.15 -11.19
N LEU A 75 12.38 17.40 -11.47
CA LEU A 75 11.86 18.36 -10.50
C LEU A 75 10.63 19.14 -11.05
N THR A 76 9.72 18.45 -11.74
CA THR A 76 8.68 19.11 -12.56
C THR A 76 7.41 19.44 -11.78
N SER A 77 6.66 20.49 -12.13
CA SER A 77 5.38 20.74 -11.45
C SER A 77 4.33 19.67 -11.82
N GLN A 78 4.22 19.36 -13.12
CA GLN A 78 3.40 18.28 -13.66
C GLN A 78 4.26 17.34 -14.51
N TYR A 79 4.18 16.05 -14.22
CA TYR A 79 4.72 14.95 -15.04
C TYR A 79 3.54 14.09 -15.50
N ARG A 80 3.27 14.06 -16.81
CA ARG A 80 2.17 13.29 -17.42
C ARG A 80 2.58 12.72 -18.78
N PRO A 81 3.32 11.60 -18.84
CA PRO A 81 3.41 10.82 -20.06
C PRO A 81 2.03 10.27 -20.39
N ILE A 82 1.68 10.21 -21.67
CA ILE A 82 0.43 9.60 -22.13
C ILE A 82 0.69 8.10 -22.26
N GLU A 83 1.41 7.69 -23.30
CA GLU A 83 1.79 6.29 -23.55
C GLU A 83 3.30 6.11 -23.39
N SER A 84 3.70 5.09 -22.61
CA SER A 84 5.13 4.75 -22.51
C SER A 84 5.42 3.31 -22.11
N THR A 85 6.31 2.61 -22.83
CA THR A 85 6.62 1.22 -22.45
C THR A 85 7.38 1.17 -21.12
N GLN A 86 8.42 1.99 -20.94
CA GLN A 86 9.11 2.10 -19.64
C GLN A 86 9.41 3.54 -19.24
N VAL A 87 9.19 3.87 -17.96
CA VAL A 87 9.52 5.16 -17.34
C VAL A 87 10.41 4.93 -16.10
N LEU A 88 11.71 5.14 -16.28
CA LEU A 88 12.73 4.85 -15.26
C LEU A 88 13.30 6.14 -14.64
N CYS A 89 12.69 6.60 -13.55
CA CYS A 89 13.06 7.83 -12.84
C CYS A 89 14.04 7.55 -11.67
N GLY A 90 15.30 7.97 -11.80
CA GLY A 90 16.30 7.88 -10.74
C GLY A 90 15.88 8.67 -9.49
N ARG A 91 15.36 9.89 -9.66
CA ARG A 91 14.62 10.63 -8.63
C ARG A 91 13.54 11.53 -9.25
N CYS A 92 12.38 11.60 -8.62
CA CYS A 92 11.33 12.58 -8.94
C CYS A 92 10.98 13.44 -7.72
N LEU A 93 10.74 14.72 -7.97
CA LEU A 93 10.23 15.75 -7.06
C LEU A 93 9.15 16.51 -7.83
N THR A 94 7.87 16.17 -7.67
CA THR A 94 6.79 16.82 -8.46
C THR A 94 5.62 17.27 -7.59
N SER A 95 4.74 18.13 -8.14
CA SER A 95 3.42 18.32 -7.51
C SER A 95 2.48 17.19 -7.97
N GLN A 96 2.42 16.94 -9.27
CA GLN A 96 1.59 15.88 -9.86
C GLN A 96 2.43 14.95 -10.74
N TYR A 97 2.33 13.64 -10.47
CA TYR A 97 2.84 12.57 -11.32
C TYR A 97 1.64 11.72 -11.74
N ARG A 98 1.30 11.74 -13.04
CA ARG A 98 0.15 11.02 -13.61
C ARG A 98 0.50 10.45 -15.00
N PRO A 99 1.18 9.30 -15.10
CA PRO A 99 1.20 8.55 -16.35
C PRO A 99 -0.22 8.07 -16.65
N ILE A 100 -0.60 8.05 -17.92
CA ILE A 100 -1.88 7.49 -18.35
C ILE A 100 -1.67 5.98 -18.52
N GLU A 101 -0.99 5.56 -19.58
CA GLU A 101 -0.66 4.17 -19.86
C GLU A 101 0.84 3.92 -19.77
N SER A 102 1.24 2.87 -19.03
CA SER A 102 2.65 2.47 -19.00
C SER A 102 2.89 1.02 -18.59
N THR A 103 3.70 0.26 -19.33
CA THR A 103 3.97 -1.13 -18.89
C THR A 103 4.84 -1.15 -17.63
N GLN A 104 5.91 -0.36 -17.56
CA GLN A 104 6.78 -0.31 -16.37
C GLN A 104 7.13 1.11 -15.89
N VAL A 105 6.80 1.43 -14.64
CA VAL A 105 7.22 2.67 -13.96
C VAL A 105 8.18 2.36 -12.83
N LEU A 106 9.46 2.67 -13.01
CA LEU A 106 10.54 2.41 -12.03
C LEU A 106 11.04 3.73 -11.42
N CYS A 107 10.75 3.97 -10.14
CA CYS A 107 11.13 5.17 -9.41
C CYS A 107 12.11 4.89 -8.26
N GLY A 108 13.37 5.31 -8.38
CA GLY A 108 14.41 5.12 -7.36
C GLY A 108 14.11 5.88 -6.05
N ARG A 109 13.76 7.17 -6.15
CA ARG A 109 13.20 7.98 -5.06
C ARG A 109 12.16 8.95 -5.60
N CYS A 110 10.91 8.86 -5.16
CA CYS A 110 9.81 9.70 -5.62
C CYS A 110 9.24 10.53 -4.46
N LEU A 111 9.17 11.85 -4.64
CA LEU A 111 8.43 12.77 -3.78
C LEU A 111 7.38 13.47 -4.63
N THR A 112 6.10 13.29 -4.31
CA THR A 112 5.00 13.97 -5.04
C THR A 112 3.88 14.40 -4.11
N SER A 113 3.18 15.50 -4.39
CA SER A 113 1.93 15.74 -3.65
C SER A 113 0.85 14.75 -4.10
N GLN A 114 0.75 14.48 -5.40
CA GLN A 114 -0.14 13.48 -6.00
C GLN A 114 0.62 12.53 -6.93
N TYR A 115 0.56 11.22 -6.66
CA TYR A 115 0.95 10.14 -7.55
C TYR A 115 -0.31 9.39 -7.98
N ARG A 116 -0.67 9.43 -9.26
CA ARG A 116 -1.86 8.78 -9.82
C ARG A 116 -1.59 8.22 -11.23
N PRO A 117 -0.96 7.04 -11.36
CA PRO A 117 -1.00 6.32 -12.63
C PRO A 117 -2.45 5.90 -12.90
N ILE A 118 -2.86 5.90 -14.17
CA ILE A 118 -4.17 5.37 -14.57
C ILE A 118 -4.00 3.86 -14.75
N GLU A 119 -3.36 3.44 -15.83
CA GLU A 119 -3.08 2.04 -16.14
C GLU A 119 -1.58 1.76 -16.08
N SER A 120 -1.19 0.69 -15.36
CA SER A 120 0.20 0.24 -15.37
C SER A 120 0.40 -1.22 -15.00
N THR A 121 1.15 -2.00 -15.80
CA THR A 121 1.39 -3.41 -15.41
C THR A 121 2.31 -3.48 -14.19
N GLN A 122 3.43 -2.73 -14.15
CA GLN A 122 4.33 -2.74 -13.00
C GLN A 122 4.75 -1.35 -12.52
N VAL A 123 4.52 -1.06 -11.23
CA VAL A 123 5.00 0.15 -10.54
C VAL A 123 6.00 -0.22 -9.44
N LEU A 124 7.27 0.08 -9.68
CA LEU A 124 8.41 -0.26 -8.83
C LEU A 124 8.99 1.00 -8.16
N CYS A 125 8.77 1.15 -6.86
CA CYS A 125 9.16 2.33 -6.08
C CYS A 125 10.16 2.00 -4.96
N GLY A 126 11.43 2.41 -5.14
CA GLY A 126 12.48 2.20 -4.13
C GLY A 126 12.23 2.98 -2.83
N ARG A 127 11.86 4.26 -2.94
CA ARG A 127 11.34 5.10 -1.84
C ARG A 127 10.27 6.05 -2.39
N CYS A 128 9.01 5.93 -1.95
CA CYS A 128 7.89 6.77 -2.43
C CYS A 128 7.25 7.56 -1.27
N LEU A 129 7.09 8.87 -1.45
CA LEU A 129 6.92 9.83 -0.36
C LEU A 129 5.86 10.86 -0.77
N THR A 130 4.59 10.66 -0.41
CA THR A 130 3.48 11.42 -1.03
C THR A 130 2.38 11.88 -0.07
N SER A 131 1.59 12.88 -0.46
CA SER A 131 0.32 13.15 0.25
C SER A 131 -0.81 12.25 -0.28
N GLN A 132 -0.85 11.99 -1.59
CA GLN A 132 -1.81 11.07 -2.20
C GLN A 132 -1.10 10.12 -3.16
N TYR A 133 -1.27 8.82 -2.92
CA TYR A 133 -0.93 7.73 -3.84
C TYR A 133 -2.23 7.03 -4.23
N ARG A 134 -2.64 7.13 -5.49
CA ARG A 134 -3.88 6.54 -6.03
C ARG A 134 -3.67 6.00 -7.45
N PRO A 135 -3.09 4.80 -7.63
CA PRO A 135 -3.21 4.10 -8.90
C PRO A 135 -4.68 3.76 -9.15
N ILE A 136 -5.10 3.78 -10.41
CA ILE A 136 -6.43 3.29 -10.79
C ILE A 136 -6.30 1.78 -10.97
N GLU A 137 -5.69 1.34 -12.08
CA GLU A 137 -5.46 -0.07 -12.39
C GLU A 137 -3.96 -0.40 -12.35
N SER A 138 -3.61 -1.51 -11.69
CA SER A 138 -2.23 -2.02 -11.73
C SER A 138 -2.10 -3.51 -11.46
N THR A 139 -1.33 -4.26 -12.26
CA THR A 139 -1.12 -5.68 -11.92
C THR A 139 -0.15 -5.81 -10.75
N GLN A 140 0.98 -5.10 -10.72
CA GLN A 140 1.94 -5.17 -9.60
C GLN A 140 2.43 -3.80 -9.10
N VAL A 141 2.23 -3.53 -7.81
CA VAL A 141 2.78 -2.35 -7.10
C VAL A 141 3.79 -2.78 -6.05
N LEU A 142 5.06 -2.50 -6.29
CA LEU A 142 6.21 -2.92 -5.48
C LEU A 142 6.88 -1.70 -4.82
N CYS A 143 6.63 -1.50 -3.51
CA CYS A 143 7.15 -0.38 -2.73
C CYS A 143 8.17 -0.82 -1.67
N GLY A 144 9.45 -0.53 -1.88
CA GLY A 144 10.54 -0.86 -0.94
C GLY A 144 10.41 -0.10 0.39
N ARG A 145 10.14 1.21 0.32
CA ARG A 145 9.69 2.04 1.46
C ARG A 145 8.68 3.07 0.98
N CYS A 146 7.52 3.18 1.61
CA CYS A 146 6.59 4.28 1.37
C CYS A 146 6.18 5.02 2.65
N LEU A 147 6.12 6.35 2.57
CA LEU A 147 5.50 7.23 3.56
C LEU A 147 4.40 8.00 2.82
N THR A 148 3.12 7.80 3.15
CA THR A 148 2.02 8.49 2.45
C THR A 148 0.92 8.96 3.39
N SER A 149 0.33 10.15 3.23
CA SER A 149 -0.87 10.45 4.05
C SER A 149 -2.09 9.66 3.58
N GLN A 150 -2.37 9.59 2.27
CA GLN A 150 -3.40 8.72 1.69
C GLN A 150 -2.82 7.74 0.67
N TYR A 151 -3.05 6.44 0.88
CA TYR A 151 -2.83 5.35 -0.08
C TYR A 151 -4.18 4.74 -0.45
N ARG A 152 -4.62 4.86 -1.71
CA ARG A 152 -5.89 4.34 -2.21
C ARG A 152 -5.76 3.82 -3.66
N PRO A 153 -5.25 2.60 -3.88
CA PRO A 153 -5.42 1.94 -5.17
C PRO A 153 -6.91 1.66 -5.39
N ILE A 154 -7.35 1.69 -6.63
CA ILE A 154 -8.69 1.22 -6.99
C ILE A 154 -8.59 -0.29 -7.19
N GLU A 155 -8.01 -0.72 -8.30
CA GLU A 155 -7.80 -2.14 -8.62
C GLU A 155 -6.31 -2.50 -8.59
N SER A 156 -5.99 -3.64 -7.95
CA SER A 156 -4.62 -4.15 -7.98
C SER A 156 -4.52 -5.66 -7.78
N THR A 157 -3.83 -6.40 -8.65
CA THR A 157 -3.66 -7.84 -8.39
C THR A 157 -2.65 -8.06 -7.25
N GLN A 158 -1.47 -7.42 -7.28
CA GLN A 158 -0.47 -7.57 -6.20
C GLN A 158 0.09 -6.23 -5.69
N VAL A 159 -0.03 -6.00 -4.38
CA VAL A 159 0.58 -4.86 -3.66
C VAL A 159 1.61 -5.38 -2.65
N LEU A 160 2.89 -5.13 -2.93
CA LEU A 160 4.04 -5.61 -2.15
C LEU A 160 4.78 -4.43 -1.49
N CYS A 161 4.59 -4.25 -0.19
CA CYS A 161 5.17 -3.17 0.61
C CYS A 161 6.20 -3.67 1.62
N GLY A 162 7.49 -3.38 1.39
CA GLY A 162 8.58 -3.76 2.30
C GLY A 162 8.53 -3.04 3.65
N ARG A 163 8.30 -1.71 3.62
CA ARG A 163 7.93 -0.90 4.80
C ARG A 163 6.97 0.22 4.37
N CYS A 164 5.78 0.25 4.94
CA CYS A 164 4.83 1.35 4.72
C CYS A 164 4.47 2.05 6.03
N LEU A 165 4.34 3.38 5.98
CA LEU A 165 3.79 4.21 7.03
C LEU A 165 2.73 5.11 6.40
N THR A 166 1.47 4.96 6.79
CA THR A 166 0.37 5.73 6.19
C THR A 166 -0.63 6.27 7.20
N SER A 167 -1.27 7.42 6.94
CA SER A 167 -2.40 7.83 7.80
C SER A 167 -3.68 7.11 7.38
N GLN A 168 -3.96 7.01 6.07
CA GLN A 168 -5.06 6.23 5.52
C GLN A 168 -4.56 5.25 4.45
N TYR A 169 -4.85 3.97 4.61
CA TYR A 169 -4.69 2.91 3.62
C TYR A 169 -6.09 2.36 3.30
N ARG A 170 -6.57 2.57 2.07
CA ARG A 170 -7.89 2.14 1.60
C ARG A 170 -7.82 1.65 0.14
N PRO A 171 -7.36 0.41 -0.13
CA PRO A 171 -7.60 -0.22 -1.42
C PRO A 171 -9.10 -0.44 -1.60
N ILE A 172 -9.58 -0.38 -2.84
CA ILE A 172 -10.94 -0.82 -3.17
C ILE A 172 -10.85 -2.33 -3.37
N GLU A 173 -10.28 -2.77 -4.48
CA GLU A 173 -10.10 -4.19 -4.81
C GLU A 173 -8.61 -4.59 -4.80
N SER A 174 -8.33 -5.76 -4.21
CA SER A 174 -6.98 -6.33 -4.28
C SER A 174 -6.96 -7.86 -4.15
N THR A 175 -6.27 -8.58 -5.04
CA THR A 175 -6.13 -10.03 -4.81
C THR A 175 -5.08 -10.31 -3.73
N GLN A 176 -3.88 -9.71 -3.78
CA GLN A 176 -2.84 -9.95 -2.77
C GLN A 176 -2.20 -8.65 -2.24
N VAL A 177 -2.30 -8.42 -0.93
CA VAL A 177 -1.63 -7.33 -0.20
C VAL A 177 -0.59 -7.91 0.77
N LEU A 178 0.70 -7.79 0.43
CA LEU A 178 1.82 -8.27 1.22
C LEU A 178 2.60 -7.11 1.86
N CYS A 179 2.54 -7.00 3.19
CA CYS A 179 3.18 -5.95 3.97
C CYS A 179 4.24 -6.49 4.95
N GLY A 180 5.52 -6.26 4.68
CA GLY A 180 6.63 -6.71 5.55
C GLY A 180 6.64 -6.01 6.91
N ARG A 181 6.44 -4.68 6.92
CA ARG A 181 6.13 -3.88 8.11
C ARG A 181 5.18 -2.74 7.73
N CYS A 182 4.02 -2.65 8.36
CA CYS A 182 3.10 -1.53 8.20
C CYS A 182 2.83 -0.81 9.53
N LEU A 183 2.78 0.51 9.50
CA LEU A 183 2.29 1.36 10.58
C LEU A 183 1.24 2.29 10.01
N THR A 184 -0.03 2.12 10.38
CA THR A 184 -1.12 2.91 9.81
C THR A 184 -2.11 3.43 10.86
N SER A 185 -2.68 4.62 10.65
CA SER A 185 -3.74 5.09 11.54
C SER A 185 -5.10 4.48 11.16
N GLN A 186 -5.45 4.44 9.87
CA GLN A 186 -6.64 3.76 9.35
C GLN A 186 -6.27 2.80 8.21
N TYR A 187 -6.54 1.51 8.40
CA TYR A 187 -6.50 0.47 7.38
C TYR A 187 -7.95 0.02 7.10
N ARG A 188 -8.44 0.27 5.89
CA ARG A 188 -9.81 -0.08 5.46
C ARG A 188 -9.83 -0.52 3.98
N PRO A 189 -9.43 -1.77 3.66
CA PRO A 189 -9.72 -2.35 2.35
C PRO A 189 -11.24 -2.52 2.23
N ILE A 190 -11.75 -2.43 1.00
CA ILE A 190 -13.12 -2.85 0.70
C ILE A 190 -13.07 -4.36 0.49
N GLU A 191 -12.52 -4.80 -0.64
CA GLU A 191 -12.36 -6.22 -0.99
C GLU A 191 -10.89 -6.64 -0.99
N SER A 192 -10.61 -7.82 -0.43
CA SER A 192 -9.27 -8.41 -0.50
C SER A 192 -9.27 -9.94 -0.43
N THR A 193 -8.69 -10.66 -1.39
CA THR A 193 -8.62 -12.13 -1.23
C THR A 193 -7.54 -12.51 -0.22
N GLN A 194 -6.32 -11.96 -0.29
CA GLN A 194 -5.25 -12.27 0.67
C GLN A 194 -4.53 -11.02 1.21
N VAL A 195 -4.51 -10.87 2.55
CA VAL A 195 -3.76 -9.83 3.27
C VAL A 195 -2.70 -10.48 4.18
N LEU A 196 -1.43 -10.33 3.82
CA LEU A 196 -0.27 -10.95 4.50
C LEU A 196 0.61 -9.88 5.16
N CYS A 197 0.44 -9.70 6.47
CA CYS A 197 1.18 -8.71 7.28
C CYS A 197 2.24 -9.37 8.19
N GLY A 198 3.52 -9.14 7.91
CA GLY A 198 4.63 -9.64 8.75
C GLY A 198 4.69 -8.98 10.13
N ARG A 199 4.53 -7.65 10.18
CA ARG A 199 4.29 -6.86 11.40
C ARG A 199 3.38 -5.67 11.08
N CYS A 200 2.24 -5.56 11.76
CA CYS A 200 1.33 -4.42 11.64
C CYS A 200 1.12 -3.70 12.98
N LEU A 201 1.12 -2.37 12.94
CA LEU A 201 0.67 -1.50 14.03
C LEU A 201 -0.42 -0.58 13.49
N THR A 202 -1.62 -0.67 14.06
CA THR A 202 -2.84 -0.08 13.48
C THR A 202 -3.67 0.64 14.53
N SER A 203 -4.08 1.90 14.30
CA SER A 203 -5.08 2.50 15.21
C SER A 203 -6.47 1.92 14.93
N GLN A 204 -6.89 1.87 13.66
CA GLN A 204 -8.15 1.26 13.21
C GLN A 204 -7.86 0.31 12.03
N TYR A 205 -8.25 -0.95 12.16
CA TYR A 205 -8.27 -1.96 11.12
C TYR A 205 -9.74 -2.35 10.89
N ARG A 206 -10.29 -2.04 9.71
CA ARG A 206 -11.68 -2.30 9.34
C ARG A 206 -11.79 -2.70 7.85
N PRO A 207 -11.45 -3.96 7.48
CA PRO A 207 -11.81 -4.48 6.17
C PRO A 207 -13.35 -4.59 6.08
N ILE A 208 -13.88 -4.48 4.87
CA ILE A 208 -15.26 -4.87 4.59
C ILE A 208 -15.24 -6.38 4.36
N GLU A 209 -14.73 -6.82 3.22
CA GLU A 209 -14.60 -8.23 2.86
C GLU A 209 -13.14 -8.68 2.80
N SER A 210 -12.87 -9.87 3.35
CA SER A 210 -11.54 -10.48 3.24
C SER A 210 -11.56 -12.00 3.31
N THR A 211 -11.07 -12.73 2.30
CA THR A 211 -11.06 -14.21 2.42
C THR A 211 -9.96 -14.66 3.39
N GLN A 212 -8.72 -14.20 3.24
CA GLN A 212 -7.61 -14.59 4.14
C GLN A 212 -6.82 -13.39 4.69
N VAL A 213 -6.81 -13.23 6.01
CA VAL A 213 -6.00 -12.22 6.72
C VAL A 213 -4.97 -12.92 7.62
N PHE A 214 -3.70 -12.91 7.21
CA PHE A 214 -2.58 -13.45 7.97
C PHE A 214 -1.74 -12.32 8.60
N CYS A 215 -1.60 -12.34 9.93
CA CYS A 215 -0.81 -11.37 10.70
C CYS A 215 0.23 -12.07 11.58
N GLY A 216 1.51 -12.00 11.21
CA GLY A 216 2.62 -12.58 11.99
C GLY A 216 2.76 -11.95 13.38
N ARG A 217 2.64 -10.61 13.46
CA ARG A 217 2.44 -9.85 14.70
C ARG A 217 1.56 -8.63 14.43
N CYS A 218 0.43 -8.49 15.12
CA CYS A 218 -0.43 -7.31 15.05
C CYS A 218 -0.57 -6.62 16.42
N LEU A 219 -0.57 -5.29 16.40
CA LEU A 219 -0.86 -4.42 17.55
C LEU A 219 -1.89 -3.39 17.09
N THR A 220 -3.14 -3.55 17.51
CA THR A 220 -4.27 -2.82 16.93
C THR A 220 -5.19 -2.22 17.99
N SER A 221 -5.51 -0.92 17.93
CA SER A 221 -6.46 -0.36 18.93
C SER A 221 -7.90 -0.83 18.67
N GLN A 222 -8.40 -0.71 17.44
CA GLN A 222 -9.72 -1.21 17.02
C GLN A 222 -9.58 -2.12 15.80
N TYR A 223 -9.91 -3.40 15.95
CA TYR A 223 -10.03 -4.39 14.88
C TYR A 223 -11.51 -4.71 14.68
N ARG A 224 -12.09 -4.35 13.53
CA ARG A 224 -13.50 -4.56 13.21
C ARG A 224 -13.67 -4.92 11.73
N PRO A 225 -13.40 -6.18 11.31
CA PRO A 225 -13.83 -6.66 10.01
C PRO A 225 -15.35 -6.72 9.97
N ILE A 226 -15.92 -6.56 8.78
CA ILE A 226 -17.32 -6.91 8.54
C ILE A 226 -17.34 -8.41 8.28
N GLU A 227 -16.86 -8.86 7.12
CA GLU A 227 -16.79 -10.27 6.74
C GLU A 227 -15.34 -10.76 6.65
N SER A 228 -15.11 -11.99 7.14
CA SER A 228 -13.83 -12.66 6.94
C SER A 228 -13.93 -14.19 6.98
N THR A 229 -13.39 -14.91 5.98
CA THR A 229 -13.41 -16.39 6.08
C THR A 229 -12.28 -16.89 6.99
N GLN A 230 -11.03 -16.44 6.82
CA GLN A 230 -9.92 -16.90 7.67
C GLN A 230 -9.06 -15.74 8.22
N VAL A 231 -9.01 -15.61 9.55
CA VAL A 231 -8.15 -14.65 10.27
C VAL A 231 -7.09 -15.42 11.07
N LEU A 232 -5.85 -15.38 10.61
CA LEU A 232 -4.69 -16.10 11.17
C LEU A 232 -3.71 -15.12 11.85
N CYS A 233 -3.67 -15.08 13.17
CA CYS A 233 -2.76 -14.21 13.94
C CYS A 233 -1.73 -15.00 14.76
N GLY A 234 -0.44 -14.85 14.42
CA GLY A 234 0.66 -15.47 15.17
C GLY A 234 0.83 -14.88 16.57
N ARG A 235 0.73 -13.55 16.70
CA ARG A 235 0.59 -12.82 17.97
C ARG A 235 -0.27 -11.58 17.75
N CYS A 236 -1.34 -11.41 18.52
CA CYS A 236 -2.20 -10.23 18.49
C CYS A 236 -2.28 -9.54 19.85
N LEU A 237 -2.19 -8.21 19.86
CA LEU A 237 -2.50 -7.36 21.00
C LEU A 237 -3.53 -6.32 20.55
N THR A 238 -4.75 -6.41 21.09
CA THR A 238 -5.90 -5.67 20.55
C THR A 238 -6.74 -5.01 21.64
N SER A 239 -7.04 -3.70 21.57
CA SER A 239 -7.87 -3.09 22.63
C SER A 239 -9.37 -3.39 22.46
N GLN A 240 -9.86 -3.34 21.21
CA GLN A 240 -11.22 -3.75 20.84
C GLN A 240 -11.16 -4.63 19.58
N TYR A 241 -11.54 -5.89 19.70
CA TYR A 241 -11.74 -6.83 18.61
C TYR A 241 -13.24 -7.07 18.46
N ARG A 242 -13.85 -6.66 17.34
CA ARG A 242 -15.28 -6.82 17.06
C ARG A 242 -15.52 -7.18 15.58
N PRO A 243 -15.35 -8.44 15.16
CA PRO A 243 -15.81 -8.88 13.86
C PRO A 243 -17.34 -8.88 13.85
N ILE A 244 -17.93 -8.65 12.67
CA ILE A 244 -19.35 -8.96 12.46
C ILE A 244 -19.41 -10.46 12.18
N GLU A 245 -18.96 -10.90 11.00
CA GLU A 245 -18.93 -12.31 10.61
C GLU A 245 -17.48 -12.83 10.49
N SER A 246 -17.27 -14.06 10.97
CA SER A 246 -15.98 -14.74 10.78
C SER A 246 -16.10 -16.27 10.79
N THR A 247 -15.70 -16.97 9.72
CA THR A 247 -15.80 -18.45 9.74
C THR A 247 -14.66 -19.06 10.58
N GLN A 248 -13.40 -18.64 10.40
CA GLN A 248 -12.28 -19.17 11.19
C GLN A 248 -11.35 -18.06 11.74
N VAL A 249 -11.27 -17.94 13.06
CA VAL A 249 -10.33 -17.05 13.78
C VAL A 249 -9.30 -17.89 14.53
N LEU A 250 -8.07 -17.94 14.01
CA LEU A 250 -6.96 -18.74 14.52
C LEU A 250 -5.86 -17.84 15.11
N CYS A 251 -5.69 -17.86 16.42
CA CYS A 251 -4.82 -16.94 17.16
C CYS A 251 -3.82 -17.67 18.08
N GLY A 252 -2.55 -17.72 17.68
CA GLY A 252 -1.50 -18.44 18.42
C GLY A 252 -1.22 -17.87 19.81
N ARG A 253 -1.25 -16.54 19.96
CA ARG A 253 -1.31 -15.82 21.25
C ARG A 253 -2.10 -14.53 21.08
N CYS A 254 -3.16 -14.34 21.87
CA CYS A 254 -3.90 -13.08 21.94
C CYS A 254 -3.81 -12.43 23.33
N LEU A 255 -3.76 -11.10 23.36
CA LEU A 255 -4.03 -10.28 24.53
C LEU A 255 -5.03 -9.19 24.13
N THR A 256 -6.24 -9.24 24.71
CA THR A 256 -7.36 -8.44 24.21
C THR A 256 -8.14 -7.78 25.36
N SER A 257 -8.30 -6.47 25.42
CA SER A 257 -9.15 -5.90 26.48
C SER A 257 -10.64 -6.18 26.23
N GLN A 258 -11.16 -5.96 25.01
CA GLN A 258 -12.54 -6.28 24.66
C GLN A 258 -12.63 -7.11 23.37
N TYR A 259 -13.16 -8.32 23.45
CA TYR A 259 -13.44 -9.22 22.32
C TYR A 259 -14.96 -9.39 22.19
N ARG A 260 -15.59 -8.94 21.11
CA ARG A 260 -17.04 -9.05 20.88
C ARG A 260 -17.35 -9.41 19.43
N PRO A 261 -17.26 -10.69 19.03
CA PRO A 261 -17.80 -11.11 17.74
C PRO A 261 -19.32 -11.01 17.77
N ILE A 262 -19.92 -10.73 16.60
CA ILE A 262 -21.34 -10.96 16.41
C ILE A 262 -21.50 -12.45 16.10
N GLU A 263 -21.03 -12.91 14.94
CA GLU A 263 -21.07 -14.31 14.51
C GLU A 263 -19.66 -14.89 14.32
N SER A 264 -19.47 -16.15 14.76
CA SER A 264 -18.24 -16.88 14.48
C SER A 264 -18.39 -18.40 14.49
N THR A 265 -18.00 -19.10 13.42
CA THR A 265 -18.18 -20.57 13.38
C THR A 265 -17.03 -21.31 14.05
N GLN A 266 -15.77 -20.85 13.95
CA GLN A 266 -14.64 -21.44 14.70
C GLN A 266 -13.65 -20.39 15.20
N VAL A 267 -13.41 -20.38 16.52
CA VAL A 267 -12.49 -19.49 17.22
C VAL A 267 -11.49 -20.33 18.01
N LEU A 268 -10.22 -20.29 17.62
CA LEU A 268 -9.15 -21.17 18.08
C LEU A 268 -7.98 -20.36 18.66
N PHE A 269 -7.87 -20.35 20.00
CA PHE A 269 -6.84 -19.62 20.74
C PHE A 269 -5.77 -20.55 21.33
N GLY A 270 -4.52 -20.45 20.86
CA GLY A 270 -3.40 -21.20 21.45
C GLY A 270 -3.09 -20.76 22.89
N ARG A 271 -3.11 -19.45 23.15
CA ARG A 271 -3.13 -18.83 24.50
C ARG A 271 -3.91 -17.52 24.42
N CYS A 272 -4.88 -17.30 25.30
CA CYS A 272 -5.63 -16.05 25.38
C CYS A 272 -5.54 -15.40 26.77
N LEU A 273 -5.50 -14.07 26.78
CA LEU A 273 -5.62 -13.25 27.97
C LEU A 273 -6.57 -12.08 27.66
N THR A 274 -7.81 -12.15 28.15
CA THR A 274 -8.91 -11.30 27.69
C THR A 274 -9.67 -10.65 28.84
N SER A 275 -9.81 -9.32 28.89
CA SER A 275 -10.47 -8.67 30.05
C SER A 275 -12.01 -8.77 30.01
N GLN A 276 -12.58 -8.64 28.81
CA GLN A 276 -14.00 -8.82 28.50
C GLN A 276 -14.11 -9.56 27.15
N TYR A 277 -14.76 -10.72 27.12
CA TYR A 277 -15.09 -11.45 25.89
C TYR A 277 -16.62 -11.60 25.85
N ARG A 278 -17.33 -11.09 24.85
CA ARG A 278 -18.80 -11.14 24.82
C ARG A 278 -19.31 -11.47 23.41
N PRO A 279 -19.41 -12.76 23.03
CA PRO A 279 -19.96 -13.15 21.74
C PRO A 279 -21.47 -12.97 21.74
N ILE A 280 -22.04 -12.66 20.58
CA ILE A 280 -23.48 -12.86 20.35
C ILE A 280 -23.68 -14.33 20.02
N GLU A 281 -23.14 -14.80 18.90
CA GLU A 281 -23.22 -16.19 18.44
C GLU A 281 -21.82 -16.78 18.18
N SER A 282 -21.62 -18.01 18.63
CA SER A 282 -20.42 -18.79 18.28
C SER A 282 -20.66 -20.29 18.38
N THR A 283 -20.35 -21.06 17.33
CA THR A 283 -20.49 -22.53 17.44
C THR A 283 -19.23 -23.13 18.07
N GLN A 284 -18.10 -23.04 17.36
CA GLN A 284 -16.75 -23.46 17.74
C GLN A 284 -15.94 -22.47 18.61
N VAL A 285 -15.74 -22.68 19.92
CA VAL A 285 -14.72 -21.92 20.69
C VAL A 285 -13.76 -22.85 21.42
N LEU A 286 -12.48 -22.91 21.02
CA LEU A 286 -11.48 -23.77 21.65
C LEU A 286 -10.24 -22.96 22.09
N CYS A 287 -9.95 -23.01 23.40
CA CYS A 287 -8.88 -22.24 24.03
C CYS A 287 -7.86 -23.17 24.71
N GLY A 288 -6.61 -23.18 24.23
CA GLY A 288 -5.54 -24.04 24.75
C GLY A 288 -4.93 -23.59 26.09
N ARG A 289 -4.91 -22.27 26.39
CA ARG A 289 -4.63 -21.73 27.74
C ARG A 289 -5.42 -20.47 28.06
N CYS A 290 -6.04 -20.52 29.23
CA CYS A 290 -7.20 -19.75 29.69
C CYS A 290 -7.04 -18.58 30.67
N LEU A 291 -7.08 -17.31 30.28
CA LEU A 291 -7.25 -16.21 31.26
C LEU A 291 -8.27 -15.18 30.79
N THR A 292 -9.48 -15.23 31.36
CA THR A 292 -10.54 -14.26 31.08
C THR A 292 -11.17 -13.78 32.38
N SER A 293 -11.22 -12.47 32.62
CA SER A 293 -11.83 -11.90 33.84
C SER A 293 -13.34 -11.70 33.74
N GLN A 294 -13.88 -11.55 32.52
CA GLN A 294 -15.32 -11.58 32.24
C GLN A 294 -15.55 -12.19 30.85
N TYR A 295 -16.35 -13.25 30.74
CA TYR A 295 -16.98 -13.67 29.48
C TYR A 295 -18.51 -13.55 29.56
N ARG A 296 -19.08 -13.08 28.45
CA ARG A 296 -20.36 -12.40 28.20
C ARG A 296 -21.28 -13.05 27.14
N PRO A 297 -21.65 -14.34 27.16
CA PRO A 297 -22.34 -14.95 26.01
C PRO A 297 -23.77 -14.42 25.86
N ILE A 298 -24.28 -14.52 24.63
CA ILE A 298 -25.70 -14.72 24.39
C ILE A 298 -25.88 -16.19 24.01
N GLU A 299 -25.34 -16.63 22.87
CA GLU A 299 -25.39 -18.02 22.41
C GLU A 299 -23.99 -18.59 22.11
N SER A 300 -23.72 -19.80 22.61
CA SER A 300 -22.52 -20.54 22.22
C SER A 300 -22.71 -22.05 22.35
N THR A 301 -22.55 -22.83 21.26
CA THR A 301 -22.87 -24.27 21.29
C THR A 301 -21.76 -25.12 21.90
N GLN A 302 -20.48 -24.81 21.66
CA GLN A 302 -19.35 -25.54 22.23
C GLN A 302 -18.19 -24.61 22.62
N VAL A 303 -17.84 -24.59 23.92
CA VAL A 303 -16.68 -23.88 24.46
C VAL A 303 -15.78 -24.87 25.20
N LEU A 304 -14.51 -25.05 24.76
CA LEU A 304 -13.59 -26.05 25.29
C LEU A 304 -12.24 -25.44 25.75
N CYS A 305 -11.76 -25.88 26.92
CA CYS A 305 -11.16 -24.98 27.92
C CYS A 305 -9.89 -25.56 28.59
N GLY A 306 -8.72 -25.43 27.96
CA GLY A 306 -7.45 -25.97 28.48
C GLY A 306 -6.88 -25.19 29.68
N ARG A 307 -7.02 -25.74 30.89
CA ARG A 307 -6.57 -25.17 32.18
C ARG A 307 -6.76 -23.64 32.24
N CYS A 308 -8.00 -23.21 32.04
CA CYS A 308 -8.44 -21.86 32.41
C CYS A 308 -8.75 -21.78 33.93
N LEU A 309 -9.16 -20.59 34.37
CA LEU A 309 -10.07 -20.41 35.51
C LEU A 309 -11.39 -19.79 35.01
N THR A 310 -12.43 -19.78 35.83
CA THR A 310 -13.68 -18.99 35.65
C THR A 310 -14.63 -19.57 34.60
N PHE A 311 -15.27 -18.79 33.72
CA PHE A 311 -15.09 -17.35 33.48
C PHE A 311 -16.32 -16.61 32.90
N SER A 312 -17.51 -17.21 32.90
CA SER A 312 -18.70 -16.76 32.14
C SER A 312 -19.80 -16.07 32.98
N VAL A 313 -20.82 -15.49 32.31
CA VAL A 313 -22.07 -14.95 32.89
C VAL A 313 -22.65 -13.76 32.10
N SER A 314 -23.53 -14.02 31.12
CA SER A 314 -24.36 -13.21 30.18
C SER A 314 -24.33 -11.66 30.16
N THR A 315 -24.58 -11.08 28.96
CA THR A 315 -24.73 -9.63 28.55
C THR A 315 -23.61 -8.98 27.72
N HIS A 316 -24.04 -8.16 26.73
CA HIS A 316 -23.29 -7.30 25.78
C HIS A 316 -22.27 -6.34 26.44
#